data_AF-A0A1Q6YIZ7-F1
#
_entry.id   AF-A0A1Q6YIZ7-F1
#
_cell.length_a   1.000
_cell.length_b   1.000
_cell.length_c   1.000
_cell.angle_alpha   90.00
_cell.angle_beta   90.00
_cell.angle_gamma   90.00
#
_symmetry.space_group_name_H-M   'P 1'
#
loop_
_entity.id
_entity.type
_entity.pdbx_description
1 polymer ?
#
loop_
_entity_poly.entity_id
_entity_poly.type
_entity_poly.pdbx_seq_one_letter_code
_entity_poly.pdbx_strand_id
1 'polypeptide(L)'
;MNYYALFYEVVDDFVARRAPFRREHLRLAAEARKRGEILLAGALAEPADRALIVFHAADKSLAEAFARQDPYVVNGLVKKWEVRPWNVVVGNEPASSSSFSAPALGTVMRRWTARTAKAQLPKYLEHFSKNVLPELRRVHGYLGAAVFLR
;
A
#
# COMPACT_ATOMS: atom_id res chain seq x y z
N MET A 1 -11.92 -8.69 -4.97
CA MET A 1 -10.66 -8.28 -5.61
C MET A 1 -9.67 -9.42 -5.41
N ASN A 2 -8.91 -9.74 -6.45
CA ASN A 2 -7.95 -10.84 -6.49
C ASN A 2 -6.55 -10.29 -6.76
N TYR A 3 -5.54 -11.12 -6.49
CA TYR A 3 -4.16 -10.77 -6.79
C TYR A 3 -3.72 -11.43 -8.09
N TYR A 4 -2.93 -10.70 -8.86
CA TYR A 4 -2.36 -11.19 -10.11
C TYR A 4 -0.87 -10.89 -10.17
N ALA A 5 -0.08 -11.87 -10.55
CA ALA A 5 1.35 -11.73 -10.80
C ALA A 5 1.57 -11.61 -12.31
N LEU A 6 2.09 -10.47 -12.74
CA LEU A 6 2.59 -10.25 -14.09
C LEU A 6 4.10 -10.51 -14.09
N PHE A 7 4.53 -11.49 -14.87
CA PHE A 7 5.92 -11.81 -15.10
C PHE A 7 6.37 -11.27 -16.44
N TYR A 8 7.54 -10.65 -16.49
CA TYR A 8 8.27 -10.36 -17.72
C TYR A 8 9.53 -11.21 -17.82
N GLU A 9 9.85 -11.64 -19.03
CA GLU A 9 11.17 -12.10 -19.45
C GLU A 9 11.73 -11.08 -20.43
N VAL A 10 12.92 -10.56 -20.14
CA VAL A 10 13.52 -9.46 -20.91
C VAL A 10 14.69 -9.93 -21.78
N VAL A 11 15.09 -9.07 -22.71
CA VAL A 11 16.31 -9.25 -23.53
C VAL A 11 17.59 -9.14 -22.70
N ASP A 12 18.68 -9.76 -23.14
CA ASP A 12 19.93 -9.86 -22.38
C ASP A 12 20.56 -8.48 -22.07
N ASP A 13 20.41 -7.51 -22.98
CA ASP A 13 20.90 -6.14 -22.85
C ASP A 13 19.85 -5.15 -22.29
N PHE A 14 18.83 -5.67 -21.60
CA PHE A 14 17.69 -4.91 -21.11
C PHE A 14 18.07 -3.66 -20.31
N VAL A 15 19.06 -3.76 -19.42
CA VAL A 15 19.47 -2.63 -18.55
C VAL A 15 19.94 -1.44 -19.37
N ALA A 16 20.65 -1.66 -20.46
CA ALA A 16 21.09 -0.60 -21.37
C ALA A 16 19.92 -0.10 -22.23
N ARG A 17 19.18 -1.02 -22.87
CA ARG A 17 18.10 -0.68 -23.81
C ARG A 17 16.89 -0.01 -23.17
N ARG A 18 16.65 -0.23 -21.88
CA ARG A 18 15.48 0.35 -21.19
C ARG A 18 15.59 1.86 -20.93
N ALA A 19 16.80 2.43 -20.98
CA ALA A 19 17.02 3.82 -20.58
C ALA A 19 16.06 4.84 -21.25
N PRO A 20 15.80 4.78 -22.57
CA PRO A 20 14.88 5.71 -23.24
C PRO A 20 13.41 5.54 -22.81
N PHE A 21 13.01 4.31 -22.47
CA PHE A 21 11.62 3.93 -22.19
C PHE A 21 11.27 3.96 -20.70
N ARG A 22 12.29 3.98 -19.84
CA ARG A 22 12.14 3.83 -18.38
C ARG A 22 11.25 4.89 -17.76
N ARG A 23 11.37 6.14 -18.19
CA ARG A 23 10.56 7.24 -17.63
C ARG A 23 9.08 6.99 -17.84
N GLU A 24 8.69 6.55 -19.02
CA GLU A 24 7.29 6.31 -19.36
C GLU A 24 6.74 5.06 -18.68
N HIS A 25 7.50 3.96 -18.66
CA HIS A 25 7.15 2.77 -17.88
C HIS A 25 6.88 3.11 -16.40
N LEU A 26 7.76 3.91 -15.78
CA LEU A 26 7.60 4.34 -14.38
C LEU A 26 6.37 5.25 -14.19
N ARG A 27 6.04 6.10 -15.17
CA ARG A 27 4.84 6.93 -15.13
C ARG A 27 3.58 6.05 -15.09
N LEU A 28 3.46 5.09 -16.00
CA LEU A 28 2.33 4.14 -16.05
C LEU A 28 2.21 3.35 -14.74
N ALA A 29 3.33 2.82 -14.24
CA ALA A 29 3.36 2.05 -13.00
C ALA A 29 2.96 2.91 -11.79
N ALA A 30 3.43 4.16 -11.73
CA ALA A 30 3.08 5.09 -10.66
C ALA A 30 1.60 5.48 -10.68
N GLU A 31 1.00 5.69 -11.85
CA GLU A 31 -0.42 5.98 -11.99
C GLU A 31 -1.30 4.80 -11.58
N ALA A 32 -0.96 3.58 -12.03
CA ALA A 32 -1.64 2.37 -11.59
C ALA A 32 -1.48 2.13 -10.08
N ARG A 33 -0.30 2.44 -9.51
CA ARG A 33 -0.08 2.40 -8.06
C ARG A 33 -0.99 3.40 -7.32
N LYS A 34 -1.14 4.63 -7.83
CA LYS A 34 -2.04 5.64 -7.25
C LYS A 34 -3.51 5.20 -7.26
N ARG A 35 -3.93 4.45 -8.27
CA ARG A 35 -5.29 3.85 -8.34
C ARG A 35 -5.46 2.62 -7.44
N GLY A 36 -4.39 2.17 -6.78
CA GLY A 36 -4.41 0.97 -5.95
C GLY A 36 -4.36 -0.35 -6.73
N GLU A 37 -4.11 -0.28 -8.04
CA GLU A 37 -4.12 -1.44 -8.94
C GLU A 37 -2.80 -2.22 -8.86
N ILE A 38 -1.66 -1.52 -8.81
CA ILE A 38 -0.34 -2.12 -8.58
C ILE A 38 -0.02 -2.05 -7.09
N LEU A 39 0.49 -3.15 -6.53
CA LEU A 39 0.98 -3.23 -5.17
C LEU A 39 2.50 -3.13 -5.09
N LEU A 40 3.18 -3.92 -5.93
CA LEU A 40 4.64 -4.03 -6.00
C LEU A 40 5.03 -4.15 -7.48
N ALA A 41 6.15 -3.54 -7.87
CA ALA A 41 6.68 -3.62 -9.23
C ALA A 41 8.20 -3.54 -9.18
N GLY A 42 8.89 -4.50 -9.80
CA GLY A 42 10.35 -4.50 -9.81
C GLY A 42 10.95 -5.50 -10.79
N ALA A 43 12.15 -5.18 -11.27
CA ALA A 43 13.02 -6.18 -11.88
C ALA A 43 13.54 -7.12 -10.80
N LEU A 44 13.63 -8.41 -11.10
CA LEU A 44 14.38 -9.34 -10.28
C LEU A 44 15.88 -9.01 -10.41
N ALA A 45 16.66 -9.39 -9.41
CA ALA A 45 18.09 -9.16 -9.37
C ALA A 45 18.83 -10.51 -9.46
N GLU A 46 20.09 -10.45 -9.88
CA GLU A 46 21.01 -11.60 -9.90
C GLU A 46 20.51 -12.80 -10.72
N PRO A 47 20.22 -12.63 -12.04
CA PRO A 47 20.40 -11.44 -12.89
C PRO A 47 19.11 -10.62 -13.09
N ALA A 48 19.21 -9.50 -13.80
CA ALA A 48 18.07 -8.64 -14.16
C ALA A 48 17.36 -9.09 -15.46
N ASP A 49 17.11 -10.40 -15.57
CA ASP A 49 16.54 -11.09 -16.74
C ASP A 49 15.00 -11.19 -16.70
N ARG A 50 14.41 -10.90 -15.55
CA ARG A 50 12.96 -10.97 -15.31
C ARG A 50 12.44 -9.81 -14.49
N ALA A 51 11.14 -9.57 -14.56
CA ALA A 51 10.44 -8.64 -13.68
C ALA A 51 9.17 -9.25 -13.12
N LEU A 52 8.76 -8.79 -11.94
CA LEU A 52 7.51 -9.14 -11.28
C LEU A 52 6.75 -7.86 -10.96
N ILE A 53 5.49 -7.82 -11.39
CA ILE A 53 4.54 -6.75 -11.05
C ILE A 53 3.31 -7.41 -10.44
N VAL A 54 2.95 -6.99 -9.24
CA VAL A 54 1.84 -7.54 -8.45
C VAL A 54 0.67 -6.58 -8.53
N PHE A 55 -0.45 -7.08 -9.04
CA PHE A 55 -1.70 -6.35 -9.16
C PHE A 55 -2.71 -6.82 -8.12
N HIS A 56 -3.59 -5.90 -7.71
CA HIS A 56 -4.81 -6.16 -6.97
C HIS A 56 -5.98 -5.58 -7.75
N ALA A 57 -6.77 -6.44 -8.38
CA ALA A 57 -7.79 -6.06 -9.36
C ALA A 57 -9.00 -7.00 -9.30
N ALA A 58 -10.11 -6.62 -9.95
CA ALA A 58 -11.29 -7.47 -10.04
C ALA A 58 -11.03 -8.70 -10.92
N ASP A 59 -10.26 -8.52 -11.99
CA ASP A 59 -9.91 -9.54 -12.97
C ASP A 59 -8.49 -9.32 -13.53
N LYS A 60 -7.99 -10.32 -14.28
CA LYS A 60 -6.63 -10.31 -14.85
C LYS A 60 -6.42 -9.30 -15.99
N SER A 61 -7.49 -8.83 -16.62
CA SER A 61 -7.40 -7.99 -17.83
C SER A 61 -6.75 -6.64 -17.54
N LEU A 62 -6.80 -6.15 -16.30
CA LEU A 62 -6.08 -4.94 -15.91
C LEU A 62 -4.55 -5.10 -16.01
N ALA A 63 -4.01 -6.22 -15.53
CA ALA A 63 -2.58 -6.53 -15.65
C ALA A 63 -2.19 -6.80 -17.11
N GLU A 64 -3.05 -7.48 -17.88
CA GLU A 64 -2.82 -7.71 -19.32
C GLU A 64 -2.83 -6.39 -20.11
N ALA A 65 -3.75 -5.47 -19.79
CA ALA A 65 -3.83 -4.15 -20.42
C ALA A 65 -2.58 -3.31 -20.10
N PHE A 66 -2.11 -3.35 -18.85
CA PHE A 66 -0.85 -2.73 -18.46
C PHE A 66 0.32 -3.27 -19.29
N ALA A 67 0.45 -4.59 -19.39
CA ALA A 67 1.52 -5.22 -20.16
C ALA A 67 1.47 -4.81 -21.65
N ARG A 68 0.29 -4.75 -22.26
CA ARG A 68 0.13 -4.35 -23.67
C ARG A 68 0.49 -2.89 -23.94
N GLN A 69 0.36 -2.01 -22.95
CA GLN A 69 0.67 -0.58 -23.06
C GLN A 69 2.08 -0.23 -22.60
N ASP A 70 2.76 -1.16 -21.92
CA ASP A 70 4.10 -0.95 -21.38
C ASP A 70 5.10 -0.69 -22.51
N PRO A 71 5.82 0.46 -22.51
CA PRO A 71 6.85 0.75 -23.48
C PRO A 71 7.91 -0.33 -23.61
N TYR A 72 8.20 -1.08 -22.55
CA TYR A 72 9.13 -2.20 -22.63
C TYR A 72 8.59 -3.38 -23.46
N VAL A 73 7.27 -3.61 -23.43
CA VAL A 73 6.64 -4.63 -24.27
C VAL A 73 6.51 -4.13 -25.70
N VAL A 74 5.97 -2.92 -25.89
CA VAL A 74 5.74 -2.34 -27.22
C VAL A 74 7.03 -2.19 -28.03
N ASN A 75 8.15 -1.87 -27.37
CA ASN A 75 9.46 -1.71 -28.04
C ASN A 75 10.32 -2.98 -28.02
N GLY A 76 9.75 -4.14 -27.68
CA GLY A 76 10.43 -5.44 -27.78
C GLY A 76 11.58 -5.66 -26.79
N LEU A 77 11.56 -5.01 -25.64
CA LEU A 77 12.49 -5.26 -24.53
C LEU A 77 12.03 -6.44 -23.67
N VAL A 78 10.71 -6.66 -23.58
CA VAL A 78 10.10 -7.83 -22.98
C VAL A 78 9.84 -8.84 -24.09
N LYS A 79 10.53 -9.98 -24.05
CA LYS A 79 10.39 -11.08 -25.03
C LYS A 79 9.09 -11.85 -24.81
N LYS A 80 8.72 -12.02 -23.54
CA LYS A 80 7.54 -12.76 -23.11
C LYS A 80 6.98 -12.16 -21.84
N TRP A 81 5.65 -12.11 -21.75
CA TRP A 81 4.96 -11.76 -20.52
C TRP A 81 3.81 -12.72 -20.25
N GLU A 82 3.50 -12.93 -18.97
CA GLU A 82 2.44 -13.82 -18.52
C GLU A 82 1.77 -13.24 -17.27
N VAL A 83 0.43 -13.24 -17.26
CA VAL A 83 -0.36 -12.89 -16.07
C VAL A 83 -0.93 -14.15 -15.45
N ARG A 84 -0.65 -14.36 -14.17
CA ARG A 84 -1.18 -15.49 -13.39
C ARG A 84 -2.03 -15.01 -12.22
N PRO A 85 -3.19 -15.62 -11.95
CA PRO A 85 -3.85 -15.48 -10.65
C PRO A 85 -2.89 -15.89 -9.54
N TRP A 86 -2.78 -15.08 -8.50
CA TRP A 86 -1.95 -15.37 -7.34
C TRP A 86 -2.82 -15.53 -6.10
N ASN A 87 -2.88 -16.75 -5.57
CA ASN A 87 -3.60 -17.04 -4.33
C ASN A 87 -2.75 -16.59 -3.15
N VAL A 88 -2.81 -15.30 -2.82
CA VAL A 88 -2.07 -14.70 -1.69
C VAL A 88 -2.69 -15.18 -0.38
N VAL A 89 -1.91 -15.95 0.39
CA VAL A 89 -2.36 -16.55 1.68
C VAL A 89 -2.01 -15.67 2.88
N VAL A 90 -0.91 -14.91 2.78
CA VAL A 90 -0.40 -14.00 3.83
C VAL A 90 -0.18 -12.63 3.21
N GLY A 91 -0.59 -11.56 3.89
CA GLY A 91 -0.57 -10.19 3.35
C GLY A 91 -1.86 -9.78 2.63
N ASN A 92 -2.87 -10.65 2.60
CA ASN A 92 -4.25 -10.36 2.16
C ASN A 92 -5.20 -10.26 3.38
N GLU A 93 -4.66 -10.09 4.57
CA GLU A 93 -5.48 -9.73 5.71
C GLU A 93 -6.07 -8.34 5.42
N PRO A 94 -7.37 -8.11 5.73
CA PRO A 94 -7.90 -6.76 5.69
C PRO A 94 -6.99 -5.89 6.54
N ALA A 95 -6.53 -4.77 5.96
CA ALA A 95 -5.65 -3.82 6.64
C ALA A 95 -6.14 -3.68 8.06
N SER A 96 -5.29 -4.03 9.05
CA SER A 96 -5.69 -4.00 10.45
C SER A 96 -6.19 -2.59 10.73
N SER A 97 -7.51 -2.48 10.77
CA SER A 97 -8.23 -1.26 11.03
C SER A 97 -7.96 -0.94 12.49
N SER A 98 -6.81 -0.33 12.75
CA SER A 98 -6.68 0.67 13.80
C SER A 98 -7.36 1.98 13.36
N SER A 99 -8.19 1.93 12.32
CA SER A 99 -9.30 2.86 12.17
C SER A 99 -10.34 2.53 13.24
N PHE A 100 -10.46 3.42 14.21
CA PHE A 100 -11.75 3.69 14.81
C PHE A 100 -12.77 3.79 13.67
N SER A 101 -13.68 2.82 13.56
CA SER A 101 -14.80 2.93 12.63
C SER A 101 -15.50 4.27 12.86
N ALA A 102 -15.98 4.89 11.78
CA ALA A 102 -16.83 6.08 11.89
C ALA A 102 -17.89 5.79 12.96
N PRO A 103 -17.98 6.64 13.98
CA PRO A 103 -18.77 6.29 15.13
C PRO A 103 -20.25 6.29 14.72
N ALA A 104 -21.03 5.33 15.25
CA ALA A 104 -22.41 5.11 14.84
C ALA A 104 -23.25 6.40 14.93
N LEU A 105 -24.33 6.49 14.15
CA LEU A 105 -25.23 7.65 14.16
C LEU A 105 -25.62 8.01 15.60
N GLY A 106 -25.40 9.27 16.00
CA GLY A 106 -25.63 9.74 17.38
C GLY A 106 -24.42 9.67 18.31
N THR A 107 -23.26 9.18 17.86
CA THR A 107 -22.05 9.19 18.69
C THR A 107 -21.35 10.55 18.66
N VAL A 108 -20.92 11.04 19.83
CA VAL A 108 -20.13 12.26 19.96
C VAL A 108 -18.65 11.91 20.08
N MET A 109 -17.84 12.28 19.08
CA MET A 109 -16.37 12.15 19.14
C MET A 109 -15.73 13.45 19.64
N ARG A 110 -14.97 13.37 20.74
CA ARG A 110 -14.18 14.50 21.26
C ARG A 110 -12.70 14.28 20.97
N ARG A 111 -12.08 15.20 20.22
CA ARG A 111 -10.64 15.17 19.90
C ARG A 111 -9.92 16.32 20.58
N TRP A 112 -8.87 16.00 21.33
CA TRP A 112 -7.95 16.98 21.89
C TRP A 112 -6.55 16.77 21.31
N THR A 113 -5.76 17.84 21.20
CA THR A 113 -4.40 17.77 20.66
C THR A 113 -3.51 18.74 21.43
N ALA A 114 -2.32 18.29 21.81
CA ALA A 114 -1.29 19.11 22.40
C ALA A 114 0.09 18.77 21.86
N ARG A 115 1.03 19.66 22.13
CA ARG A 115 2.46 19.48 21.82
C ARG A 115 3.24 19.34 23.11
N THR A 116 4.18 18.41 23.12
CA THR A 116 5.09 18.18 24.24
C THR A 116 6.47 17.83 23.70
N ALA A 117 7.52 18.12 24.46
CA ALA A 117 8.87 17.68 24.10
C ALA A 117 9.00 16.16 24.29
N LYS A 118 9.88 15.50 23.53
CA LYS A 118 10.11 14.04 23.63
C LYS A 118 10.42 13.60 25.07
N ALA A 119 11.18 14.41 25.82
CA ALA A 119 11.51 14.15 27.22
C ALA A 119 10.30 14.22 28.18
N GLN A 120 9.25 14.96 27.82
CA GLN A 120 8.05 15.15 28.64
C GLN A 120 6.91 14.19 28.26
N LEU A 121 7.04 13.47 27.14
CA LEU A 121 6.03 12.53 26.66
C LEU A 121 5.67 11.43 27.68
N PRO A 122 6.62 10.76 28.35
CA PRO A 122 6.27 9.74 29.34
C PRO A 122 5.44 10.29 30.50
N LYS A 123 5.78 11.50 30.99
CA LYS A 123 5.04 12.18 32.05
C LYS A 123 3.61 12.53 31.62
N TYR A 124 3.44 12.96 30.37
CA TYR A 124 2.12 13.22 29.82
C TYR A 124 1.28 11.94 29.72
N LEU A 125 1.84 10.84 29.22
CA LEU A 125 1.13 9.56 29.11
C LEU A 125 0.76 8.99 30.48
N GLU A 126 1.65 9.12 31.46
CA GLU A 126 1.37 8.76 32.85
C GLU A 126 0.25 9.62 33.43
N HIS A 127 0.30 10.95 33.24
CA HIS A 127 -0.76 11.86 33.67
C HIS A 127 -2.10 11.51 33.02
N PHE A 128 -2.12 11.28 31.70
CA PHE A 128 -3.32 10.89 30.97
C PHE A 128 -3.91 9.60 31.52
N SER A 129 -3.07 8.58 31.73
CA SER A 129 -3.52 7.27 32.21
C SER A 129 -4.05 7.31 33.65
N LYS A 130 -3.38 8.07 34.53
CA LYS A 130 -3.73 8.14 35.96
C LYS A 130 -4.86 9.10 36.26
N ASN A 131 -5.00 10.19 35.51
CA ASN A 131 -5.91 11.29 35.86
C ASN A 131 -7.02 11.50 34.82
N VAL A 132 -6.72 11.40 33.52
CA VAL A 132 -7.69 11.75 32.47
C VAL A 132 -8.58 10.55 32.11
N LEU A 133 -7.99 9.39 31.87
CA LEU A 133 -8.71 8.20 31.45
C LEU A 133 -9.78 7.72 32.47
N PRO A 134 -9.52 7.75 33.79
CA PRO A 134 -10.55 7.40 34.78
C PRO A 134 -11.76 8.33 34.75
N GLU A 135 -11.56 9.64 34.55
CA GLU A 135 -12.66 10.60 34.45
C GLU A 135 -13.47 10.42 33.16
N LEU A 136 -12.81 10.12 32.04
CA LEU A 136 -13.51 9.81 30.79
C LEU A 136 -14.41 8.57 30.91
N ARG A 137 -13.96 7.55 31.65
CA ARG A 137 -14.76 6.33 31.89
C ARG A 137 -16.02 6.57 32.71
N ARG A 138 -16.09 7.68 33.48
CA ARG A 138 -17.28 8.07 34.25
C ARG A 138 -18.36 8.74 33.41
N VAL A 139 -18.03 9.17 32.18
CA VAL A 139 -19.01 9.80 31.29
C VAL A 139 -20.02 8.74 30.83
N HIS A 140 -21.31 9.00 31.06
CA HIS A 140 -22.38 8.10 30.61
C HIS A 140 -22.32 7.91 29.09
N GLY A 141 -22.31 6.65 28.63
CA GLY A 141 -22.14 6.31 27.21
C GLY A 141 -20.69 6.33 26.71
N TYR A 142 -19.70 6.25 27.61
CA TYR A 142 -18.29 6.11 27.22
C TYR A 142 -18.07 4.83 26.40
N LEU A 143 -17.65 5.00 25.14
CA LEU A 143 -17.33 3.90 24.23
C LEU A 143 -15.83 3.57 24.19
N GLY A 144 -14.96 4.55 24.48
CA GLY A 144 -13.52 4.37 24.40
C GLY A 144 -12.73 5.68 24.29
N ALA A 145 -11.41 5.55 24.42
CA ALA A 145 -10.44 6.62 24.20
C ALA A 145 -9.15 6.03 23.65
N ALA A 146 -8.48 6.76 22.76
CA ALA A 146 -7.13 6.44 22.29
C ALA A 146 -6.26 7.69 22.28
N VAL A 147 -4.96 7.47 22.49
CA VAL A 147 -3.93 8.49 22.37
C VAL A 147 -3.08 8.14 21.15
N PHE A 148 -2.98 9.08 20.21
CA PHE A 148 -2.15 8.95 19.03
C PHE A 148 -0.91 9.82 19.18
N LEU A 149 0.26 9.22 18.98
CA LEU A 149 1.53 9.95 18.90
C LEU A 149 1.83 10.20 17.42
N ARG A 150 2.10 11.46 17.09
CA ARG A 150 2.56 11.88 15.76
C ARG A 150 4.01 12.33 15.86
#